data_AF-A0A0F5HYF4-F1
#
_entry.id   AF-A0A0F5HYF4-F1
#
_cell.length_a   1.000
_cell.length_b   1.000
_cell.length_c   1.000
_cell.angle_alpha   90.00
_cell.angle_beta   90.00
_cell.angle_gamma   90.00
#
_symmetry.space_group_name_H-M   'P 1'
#
loop_
_entity.id
_entity.type
_entity.pdbx_description
1 polymer ?
#
loop_
_entity_poly.entity_id
_entity_poly.type
_entity_poly.pdbx_seq_one_letter_code
_entity_poly.pdbx_strand_id
1 'polypeptide(L)' 'MLATVDILTKIENHRNNMVSLALQTSFTNERVVEMSAELDQLLNQFEQLKRPGA' A
#
# COMPACT_ATOMS: atom_id res chain seq x y z
N MET A 1 -7.19 16.35 -8.86
CA MET A 1 -6.79 15.20 -9.70
C MET A 1 -5.31 14.80 -9.57
N LEU A 2 -4.42 15.62 -8.98
CA LEU A 2 -3.01 15.23 -8.76
C LEU A 2 -2.80 14.29 -7.54
N ALA A 3 -3.47 14.57 -6.42
CA ALA A 3 -3.32 13.78 -5.19
C ALA A 3 -3.66 12.28 -5.33
N THR A 4 -4.65 11.96 -6.19
CA THR A 4 -5.03 10.57 -6.50
C THR A 4 -3.99 9.83 -7.34
N VAL A 5 -3.21 10.53 -8.15
CA VAL A 5 -2.11 9.93 -8.93
C VAL A 5 -0.94 9.62 -7.99
N ASP A 6 -0.59 10.57 -7.11
CA ASP A 6 0.52 10.41 -6.16
C ASP A 6 0.30 9.24 -5.20
N ILE A 7 -0.92 9.07 -4.70
CA ILE A 7 -1.25 7.96 -3.80
C ILE A 7 -1.23 6.61 -4.51
N LEU A 8 -1.69 6.53 -5.77
CA LEU A 8 -1.60 5.30 -6.57
C LEU A 8 -0.13 4.92 -6.80
N THR A 9 0.74 5.89 -7.13
CA THR A 9 2.18 5.61 -7.25
C THR A 9 2.78 5.08 -5.95
N LYS A 10 2.38 5.64 -4.80
CA LYS A 10 2.82 5.14 -3.48
C LYS A 10 2.33 3.72 -3.22
N ILE A 11 1.06 3.42 -3.51
CA ILE A 11 0.48 2.07 -3.38
C ILE A 11 1.28 1.06 -4.20
N GLU A 12 1.58 1.37 -5.47
CA GLU A 12 2.30 0.42 -6.33
C GLU A 12 3.75 0.20 -5.92
N ASN A 13 4.45 1.26 -5.52
CA ASN A 13 5.79 1.13 -4.98
C ASN A 13 5.79 0.28 -3.70
N HIS A 14 4.82 0.51 -2.81
CA HIS A 14 4.73 -0.22 -1.55
C HIS A 14 4.40 -1.70 -1.77
N ARG A 15 3.44 -2.00 -2.66
CA ARG A 15 3.11 -3.37 -3.06
C ARG A 15 4.30 -4.09 -3.66
N ASN A 16 5.03 -3.45 -4.58
CA ASN A 16 6.19 -4.07 -5.23
C ASN A 16 7.30 -4.41 -4.22
N ASN A 17 7.57 -3.50 -3.27
CA ASN A 17 8.55 -3.73 -2.21
C ASN A 17 8.11 -4.87 -1.27
N MET A 18 6.84 -4.88 -0.86
CA MET A 18 6.27 -5.94 -0.02
C MET A 18 6.39 -7.31 -0.69
N VAL A 19 5.98 -7.43 -1.95
CA VAL A 19 6.05 -8.68 -2.72
C VAL A 19 7.50 -9.11 -2.92
N SER A 20 8.39 -8.18 -3.27
CA SER A 20 9.82 -8.50 -3.45
C SER A 20 10.45 -9.06 -2.17
N LEU A 21 10.15 -8.47 -1.01
CA LEU A 21 10.64 -8.97 0.27
C LEU A 21 9.99 -10.32 0.64
N ALA A 22 8.69 -10.48 0.42
CA ALA A 22 7.97 -11.71 0.70
C ALA A 22 8.51 -12.89 -0.11
N LEU A 23 8.87 -12.66 -1.38
CA LEU A 23 9.49 -13.66 -2.24
C LEU A 23 10.91 -14.05 -1.79
N GLN A 24 11.63 -13.14 -1.13
CA GLN A 24 12.97 -13.40 -0.58
C GLN A 24 12.93 -14.02 0.83
N THR A 25 11.83 -13.84 1.56
CA THR A 25 11.68 -14.27 2.95
C THR A 25 10.45 -15.16 3.09
N SER A 26 9.31 -14.61 3.54
CA SER A 26 7.98 -15.21 3.50
C SER A 26 6.93 -14.11 3.67
N PHE A 27 5.68 -14.41 3.37
CA PHE A 27 4.55 -13.50 3.68
C PHE A 27 4.26 -13.35 5.18
N THR A 28 4.88 -14.18 6.02
CA THR A 28 4.79 -14.11 7.48
C THR A 28 5.99 -13.41 8.12
N ASN A 29 6.95 -12.96 7.31
CA ASN A 29 8.06 -12.15 7.79
C ASN A 29 7.51 -10.86 8.42
N GLU A 30 7.96 -10.52 9.63
CA GLU A 30 7.48 -9.37 10.40
C GLU A 30 7.46 -8.08 9.58
N ARG A 31 8.52 -7.82 8.81
CA ARG A 31 8.63 -6.63 7.96
C ARG A 31 7.68 -6.66 6.78
N VAL A 32 7.34 -7.83 6.25
CA VAL A 32 6.30 -7.98 5.21
C VAL A 32 4.92 -7.71 5.79
N VAL A 33 4.66 -8.15 7.03
CA VAL A 33 3.42 -7.87 7.75
C VAL A 33 3.28 -6.37 8.02
N GLU A 34 4.34 -5.70 8.48
CA GLU A 34 4.36 -4.25 8.65
C GLU A 34 4.06 -3.50 7.34
N MET A 35 4.75 -3.86 6.25
CA MET A 35 4.49 -3.27 4.92
C MET A 35 3.06 -3.54 4.43
N SER A 36 2.46 -4.69 4.78
CA SER A 36 1.06 -4.97 4.43
C SER A 36 0.10 -4.04 5.15
N ALA A 37 0.36 -3.71 6.43
CA ALA A 37 -0.45 -2.77 7.20
C ALA A 37 -0.30 -1.33 6.67
N GLU A 38 0.90 -0.93 6.26
CA GLU A 38 1.15 0.37 5.62
C GLU A 38 0.45 0.47 4.24
N LEU A 39 0.47 -0.61 3.45
CA LEU A 39 -0.25 -0.69 2.18
C LEU A 39 -1.77 -0.54 2.39
N ASP A 40 -2.34 -1.20 3.39
CA ASP A 40 -3.76 -1.05 3.76
C ASP A 40 -4.12 0.39 4.12
N GLN A 41 -3.25 1.10 4.85
CA GLN A 41 -3.45 2.52 5.16
C GLN A 41 -3.48 3.40 3.90
N LEU A 42 -2.61 3.13 2.92
CA LEU A 42 -2.59 3.86 1.66
C LEU A 42 -3.84 3.58 0.81
N LEU A 43 -4.30 2.32 0.78
CA LEU A 43 -5.53 1.94 0.10
C LEU A 43 -6.76 2.64 0.72
N ASN A 44 -6.83 2.70 2.05
CA ASN A 44 -7.90 3.39 2.75
C ASN A 44 -7.91 4.91 2.46
N GLN A 45 -6.74 5.55 2.46
CA GLN A 45 -6.61 6.96 2.07
C GLN A 45 -7.06 7.19 0.62
N PHE A 46 -6.72 6.28 -0.31
CA PHE A 46 -7.16 6.38 -1.69
C PHE A 46 -8.68 6.25 -1.83
N GLU A 47 -9.29 5.31 -1.12
CA GLU A 47 -10.75 5.16 -1.13
C GLU A 47 -11.47 6.38 -0.54
N GLN A 48 -10.92 7.00 0.52
CA GLN A 48 -11.44 8.27 1.04
C GLN A 48 -11.35 9.42 0.03
N LEU A 49 -10.24 9.50 -0.74
CA LEU A 49 -10.09 10.50 -1.80
C LEU A 49 -11.04 10.26 -2.98
N LYS A 50 -11.37 9.00 -3.26
CA LYS A 50 -12.28 8.59 -4.34
C LYS A 50 -13.76 8.75 -3.96
N ARG A 51 -14.10 8.62 -2.68
CA ARG A 51 -15.45 8.82 -2.13
C ARG A 51 -15.39 9.72 -0.89
N PRO A 52 -15.32 11.05 -1.06
CA PRO A 52 -15.46 11.96 0.06
C PRO A 52 -16.92 11.91 0.58
N GLY A 53 -17.15 11.21 1.70
CA GLY A 53 -18.44 11.25 2.42
C GLY A 53 -19.19 9.92 2.62
N ALA A 54 -18.50 8.80 2.83
CA ALA A 54 -19.14 7.62 3.44
C ALA A 54 -19.41 7.85 4.93
#